data_AF-A0A2E3MHV8-F1
#
_entry.id   AF-A0A2E3MHV8-F1
#
_cell.length_a   1.000
_cell.length_b   1.000
_cell.length_c   1.000
_cell.angle_alpha   90.00
_cell.angle_beta   90.00
_cell.angle_gamma   90.00
#
_symmetry.space_group_name_H-M   'P 1'
#
loop_
_entity.id
_entity.type
_entity.pdbx_description
1 polymer ?
#
loop_
_entity_poly.entity_id
_entity_poly.type
_entity_poly.pdbx_seq_one_letter_code
_entity_poly.pdbx_strand_id
1 'polypeptide(L)'
;MFDPKVFDDIAKKLTDALPPGLKDAKQDMENNFRSILQSCFAKLDLVTREEFDTQAAVLAKTRQKLEQLEVEVKKIEAISHKKPAPKKKSEPK
;
A
#
# COMPACT_ATOMS: atom_id res chain seq x y z
N MET A 1 6.24 -4.26 0.70
CA MET A 1 7.29 -4.32 1.72
C MET A 1 8.56 -3.83 1.04
N PHE A 2 9.27 -2.85 1.59
CA PHE A 2 10.47 -2.31 0.95
C PHE A 2 11.49 -3.44 0.71
N ASP A 3 11.99 -3.54 -0.51
CA ASP A 3 12.75 -4.69 -1.00
C ASP A 3 14.24 -4.57 -0.57
N PRO A 4 14.83 -5.56 0.13
CA PRO A 4 16.23 -5.50 0.57
C PRO A 4 17.23 -5.25 -0.57
N LYS A 5 16.90 -5.69 -1.78
CA LYS A 5 17.71 -5.51 -2.99
C LYS A 5 17.94 -4.04 -3.33
N VAL A 6 16.96 -3.18 -3.06
CA VAL A 6 17.08 -1.73 -3.29
C VAL A 6 18.13 -1.14 -2.34
N PHE A 7 18.22 -1.66 -1.12
CA PHE A 7 19.21 -1.25 -0.14
C PHE A 7 20.62 -1.67 -0.55
N ASP A 8 20.76 -2.90 -1.06
CA ASP A 8 22.04 -3.43 -1.56
C ASP A 8 22.54 -2.64 -2.78
N ASP A 9 21.65 -2.26 -3.71
CA ASP A 9 22.02 -1.48 -4.89
C ASP A 9 22.41 -0.04 -4.53
N ILE A 10 21.74 0.56 -3.54
CA ILE A 10 22.10 1.88 -3.00
C ILE A 10 23.46 1.80 -2.29
N ALA A 11 23.67 0.78 -1.45
CA ALA A 11 24.92 0.56 -0.74
C ALA A 11 26.08 0.35 -1.72
N LYS A 12 25.90 -0.44 -2.78
CA LYS A 12 26.91 -0.63 -3.84
C LYS A 12 27.25 0.68 -4.54
N LYS A 13 26.25 1.41 -5.05
CA LYS A 13 26.48 2.71 -5.72
C LYS A 13 27.19 3.73 -4.82
N LEU A 14 26.87 3.72 -3.53
CA LEU A 14 27.54 4.55 -2.53
C LEU A 14 29.00 4.14 -2.31
N THR A 15 29.29 2.85 -2.32
CA THR A 15 30.64 2.32 -2.15
C THR A 15 31.50 2.56 -3.40
N ASP A 16 30.90 2.44 -4.58
CA ASP A 16 31.53 2.70 -5.88
C ASP A 16 31.82 4.19 -6.12
N ALA A 17 31.05 5.08 -5.48
CA ALA A 17 31.28 6.52 -5.53
C ALA A 17 32.43 7.01 -4.63
N LEU A 18 33.05 6.13 -3.82
CA LEU A 18 34.15 6.51 -2.93
C LEU A 18 35.51 6.50 -3.68
N PRO A 19 36.27 7.61 -3.65
CA PRO A 19 37.61 7.64 -4.23
C PRO A 19 38.60 6.70 -3.49
N PRO A 20 39.54 6.06 -4.20
CA PRO A 20 40.44 5.03 -3.65
C PRO A 20 41.46 5.50 -2.59
N GLY A 21 41.40 6.76 -2.12
CA GLY A 21 42.31 7.33 -1.13
C GLY A 21 41.71 7.71 0.23
N LEU A 22 40.39 7.54 0.45
CA LEU A 22 39.69 8.12 1.62
C LEU A 22 39.62 7.25 2.89
N LYS A 23 40.31 6.10 2.94
CA LYS A 23 40.29 5.22 4.14
C LYS A 23 40.81 5.89 5.42
N ASP A 24 41.65 6.91 5.30
CA ASP A 24 42.27 7.61 6.44
C ASP A 24 41.48 8.87 6.89
N ALA A 25 40.55 9.37 6.07
CA ALA A 25 39.71 10.54 6.35
C ALA A 25 38.29 10.15 6.80
N LYS A 26 38.19 9.16 7.70
CA LYS A 26 36.93 8.51 8.11
C LYS A 26 35.81 9.48 8.50
N GLN A 27 36.13 10.54 9.22
CA GLN A 27 35.10 11.42 9.81
C GLN A 27 34.47 12.36 8.79
N ASP A 28 35.25 12.93 7.88
CA ASP A 28 34.73 13.72 6.76
C ASP A 28 33.96 12.83 5.77
N MET A 29 34.40 11.59 5.59
CA MET A 29 33.68 10.61 4.78
C MET A 29 32.32 10.27 5.40
N GLU A 30 32.25 10.02 6.70
CA GLU A 30 31.00 9.70 7.41
C GLU A 30 29.96 10.82 7.29
N ASN A 31 30.40 12.08 7.42
CA ASN A 31 29.57 13.25 7.23
C ASN A 31 29.06 13.37 5.78
N ASN A 32 29.94 13.17 4.80
CA ASN A 32 29.56 13.24 3.39
C ASN A 32 28.59 12.10 3.01
N PHE A 33 28.79 10.92 3.57
CA PHE A 33 27.92 9.76 3.38
C PHE A 33 26.53 9.98 3.96
N ARG A 34 26.44 10.57 5.16
CA ARG A 34 25.16 10.98 5.77
C ARG A 34 24.42 11.98 4.89
N SER A 35 25.10 12.99 4.35
CA SER A 35 24.49 13.98 3.47
C SER A 35 23.98 13.38 2.16
N ILE A 36 24.72 12.44 1.57
CA ILE A 36 24.28 11.72 0.36
C ILE A 36 23.06 10.84 0.65
N LEU A 37 23.06 10.09 1.76
CA LEU A 37 21.92 9.27 2.18
C LEU A 37 20.68 10.12 2.45
N GLN A 38 20.82 11.23 3.18
CA GLN A 38 19.73 12.18 3.41
C GLN A 38 19.20 12.76 2.10
N SER A 39 20.08 13.14 1.17
CA SER A 39 19.69 13.65 -0.14
C SER A 39 19.02 12.58 -1.01
N CYS A 40 19.42 11.32 -0.89
CA CYS A 40 18.81 10.20 -1.60
C CYS A 40 17.42 9.89 -1.04
N PHE A 41 17.27 9.82 0.28
CA PHE A 41 15.97 9.66 0.93
C PHE A 41 15.03 10.85 0.66
N ALA A 42 15.55 12.07 0.55
CA ALA A 42 14.74 13.25 0.19
C ALA A 42 14.29 13.26 -1.29
N LYS A 43 15.00 12.53 -2.17
CA LYS A 43 14.62 12.35 -3.59
C LYS A 43 13.64 11.20 -3.80
N LEU A 44 13.50 10.31 -2.82
CA LEU A 44 12.46 9.30 -2.82
C LEU A 44 11.20 9.95 -2.26
N ASP A 45 10.05 9.79 -2.90
CA ASP A 45 8.74 10.23 -2.41
C ASP A 45 8.32 9.37 -1.20
N LEU A 46 9.09 9.45 -0.12
CA LEU A 46 8.89 8.67 1.11
C LEU A 46 7.76 9.30 1.90
N VAL A 47 6.74 8.51 2.18
CA VAL A 47 5.76 8.81 3.21
C VAL A 47 6.26 8.31 4.55
N THR A 48 5.91 9.02 5.61
CA THR A 48 6.22 8.56 6.96
C THR A 48 5.51 7.25 7.25
N ARG A 49 6.04 6.47 8.20
CA ARG A 49 5.42 5.21 8.60
C ARG A 49 3.99 5.42 9.13
N GLU A 50 3.77 6.51 9.86
CA GLU A 50 2.48 6.88 10.41
C GLU A 50 1.45 7.22 9.32
N GLU A 51 1.84 7.97 8.29
CA GLU A 51 0.98 8.26 7.14
C GLU A 51 0.61 6.99 6.37
N PHE A 52 1.59 6.09 6.16
CA PHE A 52 1.34 4.79 5.54
C PHE A 52 0.33 3.96 6.35
N ASP A 53 0.54 3.85 7.67
CA ASP A 53 -0.34 3.07 8.55
C ASP A 53 -1.76 3.68 8.59
N THR A 54 -1.86 5.01 8.55
CA THR A 54 -3.15 5.73 8.47
C THR A 54 -3.88 5.40 7.17
N GLN A 55 -3.21 5.46 6.01
CA GLN A 55 -3.81 5.13 4.72
C GLN A 55 -4.22 3.65 4.65
N ALA A 56 -3.40 2.76 5.20
CA ALA A 56 -3.73 1.33 5.29
C ALA A 56 -4.99 1.09 6.14
N ALA A 57 -5.14 1.80 7.26
CA ALA A 57 -6.33 1.72 8.10
C ALA A 57 -7.59 2.24 7.38
N VAL A 58 -7.48 3.34 6.63
CA VAL A 58 -8.58 3.86 5.80
C VAL A 58 -8.98 2.82 4.75
N LEU A 59 -8.01 2.20 4.06
CA LEU A 59 -8.26 1.16 3.07
C LEU A 59 -8.96 -0.08 3.67
N ALA A 60 -8.54 -0.50 4.86
CA ALA A 60 -9.17 -1.62 5.56
C ALA A 60 -10.65 -1.30 5.87
N LYS A 61 -10.92 -0.08 6.35
CA LYS A 61 -12.28 0.39 6.65
C LYS A 61 -13.16 0.49 5.41
N THR A 62 -12.61 0.95 4.28
CA THR A 62 -13.38 1.03 3.03
C THR A 62 -13.71 -0.36 2.48
N ARG A 63 -12.80 -1.32 2.56
CA ARG A 63 -13.08 -2.73 2.20
C ARG A 63 -14.22 -3.31 3.02
N GLN A 64 -14.18 -3.11 4.34
CA GLN A 64 -15.26 -3.59 5.23
C GLN A 64 -16.62 -2.98 4.87
N LYS A 65 -16.67 -1.67 4.58
CA LYS A 65 -17.90 -1.01 4.14
C LYS A 65 -18.39 -1.51 2.78
N LEU A 66 -17.46 -1.79 1.87
CA LEU A 66 -17.78 -2.30 0.54
C LEU A 66 -18.40 -3.69 0.63
N GLU A 67 -17.84 -4.58 1.45
CA GLU A 67 -18.41 -5.92 1.72
C GLU A 67 -19.82 -5.83 2.32
N GLN A 68 -20.05 -4.88 3.25
CA GLN A 68 -21.38 -4.65 3.82
C GLN A 68 -22.38 -4.22 2.75
N LEU A 69 -22.01 -3.25 1.90
CA LEU A 69 -22.86 -2.78 0.82
C LEU A 69 -23.15 -3.88 -0.20
N GLU A 70 -22.16 -4.71 -0.55
CA GLU A 70 -22.39 -5.87 -1.43
C GLU A 70 -23.41 -6.84 -0.85
N VAL A 71 -23.38 -7.08 0.47
CA VAL A 71 -24.38 -7.91 1.16
C VAL A 71 -25.76 -7.27 1.11
N GLU A 72 -25.86 -5.96 1.34
CA GLU A 72 -27.15 -5.25 1.27
C GLU A 72 -27.73 -5.25 -0.14
N VAL A 73 -26.91 -4.99 -1.16
CA VAL A 73 -27.33 -5.06 -2.56
C VAL A 73 -27.85 -6.45 -2.90
N LYS A 74 -27.12 -7.52 -2.55
CA LYS A 74 -27.58 -8.90 -2.78
C LYS A 74 -28.91 -9.21 -2.09
N LYS A 75 -29.13 -8.69 -0.87
CA LYS A 75 -30.42 -8.85 -0.17
C LYS A 75 -31.55 -8.16 -0.93
N ILE A 76 -31.32 -6.93 -1.39
CA ILE A 76 -32.31 -6.15 -2.15
C ILE A 76 -32.61 -6.81 -3.49
N GLU A 77 -31.59 -7.25 -4.22
CA GLU A 77 -31.74 -7.99 -5.48
C GLU A 77 -32.53 -9.28 -5.29
N ALA A 78 -32.27 -10.04 -4.22
CA ALA A 78 -33.02 -11.26 -3.89
C ALA A 78 -34.49 -11.00 -3.55
N ILE A 79 -34.79 -9.88 -2.88
CA ILE A 79 -36.16 -9.45 -2.58
C ILE A 79 -36.87 -8.99 -3.86
N SER A 80 -36.18 -8.22 -4.71
CA SER A 80 -36.72 -7.70 -5.98
C SER A 80 -37.00 -8.82 -7.00
N HIS A 81 -36.15 -9.86 -7.03
CA HIS A 81 -36.36 -11.05 -7.87
C HIS A 81 -37.41 -12.03 -7.31
N LYS A 82 -37.82 -11.91 -6.05
CA LYS A 82 -39.00 -12.60 -5.50
C LYS A 82 -40.29 -11.82 -5.79
N LYS A 83 -40.59 -11.57 -7.07
CA LYS A 83 -41.95 -11.18 -7.47
C LYS A 83 -42.84 -12.43 -7.41
N PRO A 84 -44.00 -12.40 -6.72
CA PRO A 84 -44.80 -13.59 -6.49
C PRO A 84 -45.35 -14.13 -7.81
N ALA A 85 -45.16 -15.44 -8.05
CA ALA A 85 -45.80 -16.13 -9.15
C ALA A 85 -47.33 -15.93 -9.07
N PRO A 86 -48.02 -15.65 -10.20
CA PRO A 86 -49.46 -15.50 -10.20
C PRO A 86 -50.08 -16.81 -9.73
N LYS A 87 -50.93 -16.72 -8.70
CA LYS A 87 -51.69 -17.85 -8.16
C LYS A 87 -52.43 -18.55 -9.30
N LYS A 88 -51.98 -19.75 -9.69
CA LYS A 88 -52.84 -20.75 -10.32
C LYS A 88 -53.92 -21.08 -9.29
N LYS A 89 -55.10 -20.46 -9.40
CA LYS A 89 -56.32 -21.08 -8.91
C LYS A 89 -56.83 -21.96 -10.04
N SER A 90 -56.56 -23.24 -9.90
CA SER A 90 -57.34 -24.32 -10.51
C SER A 90 -58.84 -24.14 -10.20
N GLU A 91 -59.63 -24.25 -11.27
CA GLU A 91 -61.04 -24.69 -11.42
C GLU A 91 -61.71 -25.38 -10.20
N PRO A 92 -63.05 -25.31 -9.99
CA PRO A 92 -64.02 -25.93 -10.91
C PRO A 92 -65.45 -25.35 -10.99
N LYS A 93 -66.11 -25.54 -12.15
CA LYS A 93 -67.36 -26.30 -12.37
C LYS A 93 -68.14 -25.77 -13.57
#